data_AF-A0A2A5XZT8-F1
#
_entry.id   AF-A0A2A5XZT8-F1
#
_cell.length_a   1.000
_cell.length_b   1.000
_cell.length_c   1.000
_cell.angle_alpha   90.00
_cell.angle_beta   90.00
_cell.angle_gamma   90.00
#
_symmetry.space_group_name_H-M   'P 1'
#
loop_
_entity.id
_entity.type
_entity.pdbx_description
1 polymer ?
#
loop_
_entity_poly.entity_id
_entity_poly.type
_entity_poly.pdbx_seq_one_letter_code
_entity_poly.pdbx_strand_id
1 'polypeptide(L)'
;MFYFVRLKLLLLTVAISSLPVLAQTMQADSSKQSGMNNLEESFFLSSNGRTIICSSAEFNESGEVNGVIYTKRNKQDITVKNASTTCTSGVFDLSYVFYSQSLFNEDISHFDVSSVYDMSYMLYDAKSFNQDLSNWCVSNLATTPVNFSEGSGLRDEFQPKWGTCPLTAQINTEK
;
A
#
# COMPACT_ATOMS: atom_id res chain seq x y z
N MET A 1 -5.63 -52.12 -35.74
CA MET A 1 -4.18 -52.04 -36.02
C MET A 1 -3.46 -52.13 -34.68
N PHE A 2 -2.84 -53.29 -34.45
CA PHE A 2 -1.81 -53.65 -33.45
C PHE A 2 -1.93 -53.22 -31.97
N TYR A 3 -2.24 -54.22 -31.14
CA TYR A 3 -1.78 -54.37 -29.76
C TYR A 3 -0.26 -54.23 -29.66
N PHE A 4 0.24 -53.57 -28.62
CA PHE A 4 1.53 -53.94 -28.00
C PHE A 4 1.40 -54.00 -26.49
N VAL A 5 1.15 -55.23 -26.02
CA VAL A 5 1.57 -55.72 -24.71
C VAL A 5 3.10 -55.76 -24.71
N ARG A 6 3.76 -55.25 -23.67
CA ARG A 6 5.11 -55.72 -23.31
C ARG A 6 5.12 -56.34 -21.92
N LEU A 7 5.30 -57.65 -22.01
CA LEU A 7 5.51 -58.69 -21.01
C LEU A 7 7.00 -58.74 -20.60
N LYS A 8 7.27 -58.95 -19.30
CA LYS A 8 8.22 -59.88 -18.62
C LYS A 8 8.84 -59.22 -17.36
N LEU A 9 8.56 -59.67 -16.12
CA LEU A 9 8.97 -60.94 -15.43
C LEU A 9 10.51 -60.94 -15.20
N LEU A 10 11.12 -61.16 -14.02
CA LEU A 10 10.83 -62.03 -12.88
C LEU A 10 11.75 -61.65 -11.67
N LEU A 11 11.20 -61.75 -10.45
CA LEU A 11 11.74 -62.13 -9.12
C LEU A 11 13.20 -61.85 -8.70
N LEU A 12 13.35 -61.34 -7.46
CA LEU A 12 14.17 -61.96 -6.42
C LEU A 12 13.68 -61.60 -5.02
N THR A 13 13.38 -62.64 -4.24
CA THR A 13 12.96 -62.61 -2.84
C THR A 13 14.17 -62.47 -1.91
N VAL A 14 14.09 -61.61 -0.90
CA VAL A 14 14.72 -61.86 0.40
C VAL A 14 13.80 -61.32 1.49
N ALA A 15 13.31 -62.22 2.33
CA ALA A 15 12.64 -61.90 3.59
C ALA A 15 13.71 -61.58 4.64
N ILE A 16 13.55 -60.48 5.37
CA ILE A 16 14.20 -60.30 6.67
C ILE A 16 13.12 -59.90 7.67
N SER A 17 13.07 -60.72 8.71
CA SER A 17 12.22 -60.67 9.88
C SER A 17 12.59 -59.51 10.82
N SER A 18 11.60 -59.14 11.64
CA SER A 18 11.69 -58.77 13.06
C SER A 18 11.21 -57.37 13.49
N LEU A 19 10.14 -57.42 14.28
CA LEU A 19 9.73 -56.60 15.44
C LEU A 19 8.96 -55.28 15.25
N PRO A 20 7.96 -55.01 16.13
CA PRO A 20 7.01 -53.92 15.99
C PRO A 20 7.51 -52.66 16.68
N VAL A 21 7.33 -51.50 16.05
CA VAL A 21 7.41 -50.21 16.74
C VAL A 21 6.00 -49.71 16.96
N LEU A 22 5.68 -49.51 18.24
CA LEU A 22 4.50 -48.84 18.77
C LEU A 22 4.18 -47.57 17.95
N ALA A 23 3.07 -47.58 17.23
CA ALA A 23 2.42 -46.35 16.81
C ALA A 23 1.70 -45.78 18.04
N GLN A 24 2.33 -44.85 18.75
CA GLN A 24 1.61 -44.00 19.68
C GLN A 24 0.68 -43.09 18.86
N THR A 25 -0.61 -43.21 19.12
CA THR A 25 -1.64 -42.32 18.64
C THR A 25 -1.40 -40.92 19.21
N MET A 26 -0.92 -39.99 18.40
CA MET A 26 -1.10 -38.56 18.67
C MET A 26 -2.36 -38.11 17.94
N GLN A 27 -3.44 -37.91 18.70
CA GLN A 27 -4.54 -37.05 18.27
C GLN A 27 -3.98 -35.63 18.16
N ALA A 28 -3.75 -35.19 16.93
CA ALA A 28 -3.62 -33.76 16.65
C ALA A 28 -5.03 -33.16 16.68
N ASP A 29 -5.26 -32.35 17.71
CA ASP A 29 -6.42 -31.49 17.85
C ASP A 29 -6.61 -30.64 16.58
N SER A 30 -7.79 -30.74 15.98
CA SER A 30 -8.19 -29.94 14.85
C SER A 30 -8.58 -28.54 15.31
N SER A 31 -7.60 -27.71 15.65
CA SER A 31 -7.81 -26.28 15.86
C SER A 31 -6.79 -25.46 15.06
N LYS A 32 -7.20 -25.13 13.83
CA LYS A 32 -6.71 -24.02 12.99
C LYS A 32 -5.20 -23.90 12.80
N GLN A 33 -4.69 -24.62 11.81
CA GLN A 33 -3.54 -24.15 11.04
C GLN A 33 -3.97 -24.01 9.58
N SER A 34 -4.57 -22.85 9.24
CA SER A 34 -4.66 -22.43 7.84
C SER A 34 -3.31 -21.85 7.46
N GLY A 35 -2.43 -22.71 6.93
CA GLY A 35 -1.40 -22.23 6.03
C GLY A 35 -2.06 -21.51 4.87
N MET A 36 -1.80 -20.23 4.73
CA MET A 36 -1.97 -19.49 3.49
C MET A 36 -0.75 -18.59 3.35
N ASN A 37 -0.14 -18.66 2.17
CA ASN A 37 0.99 -17.84 1.76
C ASN A 37 0.73 -16.37 2.13
N ASN A 38 1.69 -15.72 2.79
CA ASN A 38 1.71 -14.27 2.98
C ASN A 38 1.82 -13.61 1.59
N LEU A 39 0.69 -13.44 0.90
CA LEU A 39 0.57 -12.44 -0.14
C LEU A 39 0.34 -11.14 0.65
N GLU A 40 1.41 -10.38 0.88
CA GLU A 40 1.24 -9.01 1.37
C GLU A 40 0.35 -8.28 0.36
N GLU A 41 -0.79 -7.76 0.82
CA GLU A 41 -1.69 -6.96 -0.02
C GLU A 41 -0.90 -5.79 -0.62
N SER A 42 -0.93 -5.64 -1.94
CA SER A 42 -0.16 -4.61 -2.64
C SER A 42 -0.75 -3.21 -2.48
N PHE A 43 -1.99 -3.11 -2.00
CA PHE A 43 -2.70 -1.87 -1.64
C PHE A 43 -3.45 -2.06 -0.33
N PHE A 44 -3.23 -1.18 0.65
CA PHE A 44 -3.93 -1.24 1.93
C PHE A 44 -4.02 0.13 2.60
N LEU A 45 -4.92 0.25 3.57
CA LEU A 45 -5.07 1.47 4.38
C LEU A 45 -4.02 1.46 5.51
N SER A 46 -3.26 2.55 5.62
CA SER A 46 -2.30 2.76 6.70
C SER A 46 -2.98 2.81 8.07
N SER A 47 -2.20 2.64 9.14
CA SER A 47 -2.67 2.66 10.53
C SER A 47 -3.29 4.00 10.95
N ASN A 48 -3.04 5.09 10.21
CA ASN A 48 -3.72 6.37 10.42
C ASN A 48 -5.16 6.41 9.85
N GLY A 49 -5.63 5.32 9.23
CA GLY A 49 -6.97 5.20 8.70
C GLY A 49 -7.27 6.09 7.48
N ARG A 50 -6.25 6.72 6.88
CA ARG A 50 -6.43 7.67 5.78
C ARG A 50 -5.48 7.44 4.61
N THR A 51 -4.21 7.19 4.89
CA THR A 51 -3.19 7.04 3.85
C THR A 51 -3.31 5.68 3.15
N ILE A 52 -3.30 5.68 1.82
CA ILE A 52 -3.24 4.44 1.03
C ILE A 52 -1.78 4.09 0.78
N ILE A 53 -1.39 2.89 1.18
CA ILE A 53 -0.04 2.36 1.01
C ILE A 53 -0.04 1.36 -0.14
N CYS A 54 0.91 1.50 -1.05
CA CYS A 54 1.16 0.58 -2.16
C CYS A 54 2.67 0.38 -2.42
N SER A 55 3.47 0.32 -1.35
CA SER A 55 4.93 0.21 -1.46
C SER A 55 5.39 -1.05 -2.21
N SER A 56 4.65 -2.16 -2.09
CA SER A 56 4.93 -3.45 -2.75
C SER A 56 4.36 -3.58 -4.16
N ALA A 57 3.45 -2.69 -4.58
CA ALA A 57 2.89 -2.69 -5.92
C ALA A 57 3.88 -2.20 -6.98
N GLU A 58 3.76 -2.69 -8.21
CA GLU A 58 4.46 -2.14 -9.37
C GLU A 58 3.78 -0.85 -9.88
N PHE A 59 4.50 -0.02 -10.64
CA PHE A 59 3.87 1.16 -11.26
C PHE A 59 2.76 0.74 -12.23
N ASN A 60 1.65 1.50 -12.23
CA ASN A 60 0.42 1.21 -12.96
C ASN A 60 -0.37 -0.02 -12.49
N GLU A 61 0.11 -0.74 -11.48
CA GLU A 61 -0.71 -1.71 -10.78
C GLU A 61 -1.86 -0.99 -10.06
N SER A 62 -3.01 -1.65 -9.97
CA SER A 62 -4.17 -1.14 -9.25
C SER A 62 -4.68 -2.16 -8.25
N GLY A 63 -5.19 -1.67 -7.13
CA GLY A 63 -5.80 -2.46 -6.08
C GLY A 63 -7.01 -1.74 -5.48
N GLU A 64 -7.92 -2.49 -4.88
CA GLU A 64 -9.13 -1.96 -4.25
C GLU A 64 -8.92 -1.80 -2.74
N VAL A 65 -9.24 -0.62 -2.22
CA VAL A 65 -9.30 -0.36 -0.77
C VAL A 65 -10.63 0.31 -0.47
N ASN A 66 -11.44 -0.31 0.38
CA ASN A 66 -12.76 0.20 0.78
C ASN A 66 -13.69 0.56 -0.39
N GLY A 67 -13.71 -0.23 -1.46
CA GLY A 67 -14.56 0.01 -2.63
C GLY A 67 -14.02 1.04 -3.64
N VAL A 68 -12.82 1.59 -3.42
CA VAL A 68 -12.15 2.50 -4.34
C VAL A 68 -10.93 1.81 -4.96
N ILE A 69 -10.83 1.87 -6.28
CA ILE A 69 -9.66 1.35 -7.01
C ILE A 69 -8.60 2.45 -7.06
N TYR A 70 -7.46 2.19 -6.42
CA TYR A 70 -6.28 3.03 -6.47
C TYR A 70 -5.28 2.46 -7.47
N THR A 71 -4.56 3.32 -8.17
CA THR A 71 -3.44 2.92 -9.03
C THR A 71 -2.16 3.55 -8.51
N LYS A 72 -1.07 2.78 -8.45
CA LYS A 72 0.25 3.33 -8.13
C LYS A 72 0.77 4.13 -9.32
N ARG A 73 1.09 5.41 -9.12
CA ARG A 73 1.56 6.29 -10.20
C ARG A 73 2.89 6.94 -9.83
N ASN A 74 3.73 7.15 -10.84
CA ASN A 74 4.86 8.08 -10.73
C ASN A 74 4.35 9.52 -10.87
N LYS A 75 5.20 10.50 -10.53
CA LYS A 75 4.89 11.94 -10.59
C LYS A 75 4.27 12.37 -11.92
N GLN A 76 4.81 11.90 -13.04
CA GLN A 76 4.43 12.33 -14.39
C GLN A 76 3.03 11.86 -14.79
N ASP A 77 2.55 10.77 -14.20
CA ASP A 77 1.24 10.18 -14.49
C ASP A 77 0.13 10.71 -13.57
N ILE A 78 0.48 11.51 -12.55
CA ILE A 78 -0.50 12.17 -11.67
C ILE A 78 -1.12 13.36 -12.40
N THR A 79 -2.44 13.41 -12.43
CA THR A 79 -3.22 14.47 -13.07
C THR A 79 -4.39 14.87 -12.18
N VAL A 80 -4.96 16.06 -12.44
CA VAL A 80 -6.17 16.52 -11.73
C VAL A 80 -7.36 15.56 -11.85
N LYS A 81 -7.38 14.68 -12.85
CA LYS A 81 -8.48 13.72 -13.08
C LYS A 81 -8.34 12.42 -12.32
N ASN A 82 -7.12 12.07 -11.90
CA ASN A 82 -6.82 10.78 -11.25
C ASN A 82 -6.24 10.95 -9.84
N ALA A 83 -6.12 12.19 -9.35
CA ALA A 83 -5.56 12.48 -8.04
C ALA A 83 -6.30 11.74 -6.93
N SER A 84 -7.63 11.71 -6.94
CA SER A 84 -8.45 11.03 -5.92
C SER A 84 -8.35 9.49 -5.92
N THR A 85 -7.71 8.89 -6.93
CA THR A 85 -7.50 7.44 -7.07
C THR A 85 -6.02 7.08 -7.28
N THR A 86 -5.11 7.94 -6.83
CA THR A 86 -3.66 7.74 -6.97
C THR A 86 -3.05 7.30 -5.65
N CYS A 87 -2.30 6.19 -5.68
CA CYS A 87 -1.37 5.88 -4.62
C CYS A 87 0.04 6.38 -4.98
N THR A 88 0.67 7.10 -4.05
CA THR A 88 1.97 7.76 -4.23
C THR A 88 3.12 7.08 -3.46
N SER A 89 2.92 5.88 -2.90
CA SER A 89 3.98 5.20 -2.14
C SER A 89 5.25 5.03 -2.97
N GLY A 90 6.37 5.49 -2.40
CA GLY A 90 7.69 5.46 -3.06
C GLY A 90 7.94 6.58 -4.06
N VAL A 91 7.02 7.55 -4.21
CA VAL A 91 7.30 8.79 -4.93
C VAL A 91 8.15 9.70 -4.05
N PHE A 92 9.21 10.25 -4.63
CA PHE A 92 10.18 11.10 -3.93
C PHE A 92 10.02 12.60 -4.22
N ASP A 93 9.38 12.94 -5.32
CA ASP A 93 9.19 14.31 -5.81
C ASP A 93 7.76 14.49 -6.28
N LEU A 94 7.04 15.43 -5.66
CA LEU A 94 5.69 15.88 -6.01
C LEU A 94 5.65 17.36 -6.36
N SER A 95 6.80 17.99 -6.62
CA SER A 95 6.86 19.40 -7.01
C SER A 95 6.05 19.66 -8.28
N TYR A 96 5.35 20.79 -8.33
CA TYR A 96 4.55 21.26 -9.49
C TYR A 96 3.38 20.36 -9.95
N VAL A 97 3.03 19.26 -9.29
CA VAL A 97 2.00 18.31 -9.78
C VAL A 97 0.62 18.97 -10.01
N PHE A 98 0.25 19.97 -9.20
CA PHE A 98 -0.99 20.73 -9.35
C PHE A 98 -0.76 22.24 -9.52
N TYR A 99 0.41 22.63 -10.05
CA TYR A 99 0.76 24.03 -10.29
C TYR A 99 -0.26 24.75 -11.17
N SER A 100 -0.78 25.89 -10.68
CA SER A 100 -1.76 26.76 -11.34
C SER A 100 -3.06 26.04 -11.79
N GLN A 101 -3.40 24.93 -11.13
CA GLN A 101 -4.66 24.21 -11.34
C GLN A 101 -5.79 24.89 -10.57
N SER A 102 -6.21 26.06 -11.04
CA SER A 102 -7.15 26.94 -10.32
C SER A 102 -8.48 26.30 -9.90
N LEU A 103 -8.94 25.28 -10.63
CA LEU A 103 -10.20 24.55 -10.36
C LEU A 103 -10.01 23.23 -9.61
N PHE A 104 -8.78 22.82 -9.33
CA PHE A 104 -8.50 21.55 -8.66
C PHE A 104 -8.91 21.60 -7.18
N ASN A 105 -9.72 20.62 -6.75
CA ASN A 105 -10.12 20.46 -5.35
C ASN A 105 -10.42 18.99 -4.98
N GLU A 106 -9.82 18.03 -5.69
CA GLU A 106 -10.01 16.61 -5.40
C GLU A 106 -9.32 16.21 -4.09
N ASP A 107 -9.86 15.21 -3.41
CA ASP A 107 -9.28 14.68 -2.18
C ASP A 107 -7.94 13.96 -2.45
N ILE A 108 -6.86 14.54 -1.93
CA ILE A 108 -5.50 13.95 -1.93
C ILE A 108 -5.00 13.67 -0.51
N SER A 109 -5.88 13.74 0.50
CA SER A 109 -5.50 13.53 1.90
C SER A 109 -5.00 12.11 2.19
N HIS A 110 -5.28 11.17 1.27
CA HIS A 110 -4.85 9.78 1.30
C HIS A 110 -3.46 9.53 0.69
N PHE A 111 -2.83 10.53 0.08
CA PHE A 111 -1.49 10.37 -0.49
C PHE A 111 -0.49 9.90 0.56
N ASP A 112 0.32 8.91 0.17
CA ASP A 112 1.50 8.52 0.91
C ASP A 112 2.67 9.42 0.51
N VAL A 113 3.04 10.31 1.41
CA VAL A 113 4.13 11.27 1.24
C VAL A 113 5.33 10.99 2.14
N SER A 114 5.38 9.82 2.79
CA SER A 114 6.43 9.50 3.77
C SER A 114 7.83 9.37 3.16
N SER A 115 7.92 9.24 1.84
CA SER A 115 9.19 9.17 1.08
C SER A 115 9.50 10.46 0.32
N VAL A 116 8.60 11.45 0.30
CA VAL A 116 8.76 12.65 -0.52
C VAL A 116 9.75 13.61 0.13
N TYR A 117 10.68 14.16 -0.66
CA TYR A 117 11.64 15.18 -0.24
C TYR A 117 11.49 16.51 -1.00
N ASP A 118 10.64 16.59 -2.02
CA ASP A 118 10.32 17.84 -2.72
C ASP A 118 8.83 17.95 -3.04
N MET A 119 8.20 19.03 -2.57
CA MET A 119 6.83 19.42 -2.89
C MET A 119 6.75 20.90 -3.29
N SER A 120 7.86 21.48 -3.74
CA SER A 120 7.92 22.87 -4.13
C SER A 120 6.85 23.17 -5.19
N TYR A 121 6.10 24.25 -5.02
CA TYR A 121 5.04 24.66 -5.95
C TYR A 121 3.92 23.64 -6.21
N MET A 122 3.77 22.59 -5.39
CA MET A 122 2.81 21.50 -5.65
C MET A 122 1.37 21.99 -5.85
N LEU A 123 0.92 22.94 -5.01
CA LEU A 123 -0.42 23.54 -5.00
C LEU A 123 -0.39 25.05 -5.25
N TYR A 124 0.71 25.59 -5.79
CA TYR A 124 0.83 27.02 -6.08
C TYR A 124 -0.29 27.47 -7.04
N ASP A 125 -1.02 28.52 -6.68
CA ASP A 125 -2.15 29.08 -7.42
C ASP A 125 -3.29 28.06 -7.72
N ALA A 126 -3.39 26.97 -6.94
CA ALA A 126 -4.52 26.05 -6.94
C ALA A 126 -5.70 26.65 -6.15
N LYS A 127 -6.28 27.73 -6.68
CA LYS A 127 -7.22 28.64 -5.99
C LYS A 127 -8.39 27.96 -5.28
N SER A 128 -8.94 26.90 -5.86
CA SER A 128 -10.10 26.18 -5.30
C SER A 128 -9.72 25.14 -4.25
N PHE A 129 -8.44 24.77 -4.14
CA PHE A 129 -8.00 23.67 -3.31
C PHE A 129 -8.09 24.02 -1.82
N ASN A 130 -8.85 23.25 -1.04
CA ASN A 130 -9.06 23.48 0.39
C ASN A 130 -9.17 22.19 1.24
N GLN A 131 -8.63 21.07 0.74
CA GLN A 131 -8.69 19.78 1.42
C GLN A 131 -7.78 19.73 2.65
N ASP A 132 -8.13 18.89 3.63
CA ASP A 132 -7.35 18.69 4.86
C ASP A 132 -6.15 17.76 4.64
N LEU A 133 -4.94 18.32 4.74
CA LEU A 133 -3.65 17.62 4.61
C LEU A 133 -2.93 17.46 5.95
N SER A 134 -3.57 17.81 7.06
CA SER A 134 -2.95 17.83 8.40
C SER A 134 -2.54 16.45 8.91
N ASN A 135 -3.00 15.37 8.26
CA ASN A 135 -2.68 13.98 8.58
C ASN A 135 -1.49 13.42 7.77
N TRP A 136 -0.94 14.19 6.82
CA TRP A 136 0.19 13.73 6.02
C TRP A 136 1.45 13.52 6.88
N CYS A 137 2.13 12.40 6.62
CA CYS A 137 3.41 12.07 7.23
C CYS A 137 4.56 12.73 6.45
N VAL A 138 4.97 13.93 6.85
CA VAL A 138 5.97 14.77 6.16
C VAL A 138 7.29 14.89 6.95
N SER A 139 7.76 13.76 7.50
CA SER A 139 8.96 13.73 8.37
C SER A 139 10.26 14.10 7.66
N ASN A 140 10.32 13.98 6.34
CA ASN A 140 11.53 14.29 5.56
C ASN A 140 11.70 15.79 5.23
N LEU A 141 10.66 16.59 5.44
CA LEU A 141 10.61 18.01 5.10
C LEU A 141 10.52 18.84 6.38
N ALA A 142 11.67 19.24 6.95
CA ALA A 142 11.74 19.94 8.23
C ALA A 142 11.04 21.32 8.24
N THR A 143 10.85 21.91 7.07
CA THR A 143 10.19 23.21 6.88
C THR A 143 9.26 23.15 5.69
N THR A 144 8.33 24.11 5.60
CA THR A 144 7.46 24.27 4.43
C THR A 144 8.29 24.37 3.14
N PRO A 145 7.97 23.57 2.10
CA PRO A 145 8.57 23.67 0.79
C PRO A 145 8.30 25.03 0.13
N VAL A 146 9.19 25.45 -0.77
CA VAL A 146 9.07 26.73 -1.47
C VAL A 146 7.74 26.80 -2.20
N ASN A 147 6.94 27.82 -1.87
CA ASN A 147 5.65 28.13 -2.50
C ASN A 147 4.70 26.92 -2.59
N PHE A 148 4.75 26.02 -1.60
CA PHE A 148 3.96 24.79 -1.58
C PHE A 148 2.50 25.01 -1.98
N SER A 149 1.85 26.04 -1.43
CA SER A 149 0.42 26.31 -1.59
C SER A 149 0.07 27.80 -1.67
N GLU A 150 1.04 28.68 -1.95
CA GLU A 150 0.77 30.11 -2.09
C GLU A 150 -0.26 30.36 -3.21
N GLY A 151 -1.27 31.19 -2.94
CA GLY A 151 -2.37 31.45 -3.89
C GLY A 151 -3.44 30.36 -3.96
N SER A 152 -3.32 29.27 -3.19
CA SER A 152 -4.39 28.28 -3.03
C SER A 152 -5.42 28.68 -1.96
N GLY A 153 -6.53 27.95 -1.87
CA GLY A 153 -7.52 28.07 -0.80
C GLY A 153 -7.19 27.29 0.48
N LEU A 154 -5.98 26.71 0.59
CA LEU A 154 -5.58 25.86 1.70
C LEU A 154 -5.39 26.70 2.97
N ARG A 155 -6.18 26.41 4.01
CA ARG A 155 -6.12 27.12 5.29
C ARG A 155 -5.04 26.55 6.20
N ASP A 156 -4.54 27.37 7.12
CA ASP A 156 -3.45 27.02 8.04
C ASP A 156 -3.70 25.74 8.85
N GLU A 157 -4.93 25.51 9.32
CA GLU A 157 -5.29 24.29 10.06
C GLU A 157 -5.27 23.00 9.22
N PHE A 158 -5.35 23.13 7.90
CA PHE A 158 -5.37 22.04 6.94
C PHE A 158 -4.01 21.82 6.29
N GLN A 159 -3.01 22.63 6.63
CA GLN A 159 -1.65 22.45 6.12
C GLN A 159 -0.97 21.23 6.76
N PRO A 160 -0.03 20.58 6.05
CA PRO A 160 0.84 19.57 6.64
C PRO A 160 1.64 20.13 7.81
N LYS A 161 1.82 19.32 8.85
CA LYS A 161 2.71 19.63 9.96
C LYS A 161 4.14 19.23 9.58
N TRP A 162 4.84 20.11 8.87
CA TRP A 162 6.20 19.89 8.36
C TRP A 162 7.16 19.35 9.43
N GLY A 163 7.95 18.35 9.06
CA GLY A 163 8.90 17.66 9.93
C GLY A 163 8.26 16.66 10.89
N THR A 164 6.97 16.36 10.74
CA THR A 164 6.25 15.44 11.63
C THR A 164 5.53 14.33 10.86
N CYS A 165 5.21 13.26 11.59
CA CYS A 165 4.33 12.21 11.13
C CYS A 165 3.16 12.09 12.12
N PRO A 166 2.02 12.74 11.84
CA PRO A 166 0.85 12.66 12.70
C PRO A 166 0.33 11.22 12.72
N LEU A 167 0.67 10.47 13.77
CA LEU A 167 -0.02 9.23 14.09
C LEU A 167 -1.34 9.62 14.76
N THR A 168 -2.45 9.56 14.04
CA THR A 168 -3.79 9.67 14.63
C THR A 168 -4.60 8.46 14.18
N ALA A 169 -5.15 7.60 15.04
CA ALA A 169 -5.48 7.74 16.45
C ALA A 169 -4.81 6.67 17.33
N GLN A 170 -4.40 7.06 18.54
CA GLN A 170 -4.42 6.15 19.67
C GLN A 170 -5.81 5.51 19.71
N ILE A 171 -5.88 4.21 19.48
CA ILE A 171 -6.97 3.43 20.04
C ILE A 171 -6.78 3.54 21.55
N ASN A 172 -7.38 4.57 22.15
CA ASN A 172 -7.70 4.56 23.57
C ASN A 172 -8.84 3.55 23.75
N THR A 173 -8.55 2.26 23.53
CA THR A 173 -9.26 1.19 24.22
C THR A 173 -8.58 1.03 25.56
N GLU A 174 -8.85 1.95 26.48
CA GLU A 174 -8.58 1.71 27.89
C GLU A 174 -9.83 2.06 28.71
N LYS A 175 -10.55 0.96 28.99
CA LYS A 175 -11.30 0.63 30.21
C LYS A 175 -12.72 1.16 30.40
#